data_AF-A0A353NNA1-F1
#
_entry.id   AF-A0A353NNA1-F1
#
_cell.length_a   1.000
_cell.length_b   1.000
_cell.length_c   1.000
_cell.angle_alpha   90.00
_cell.angle_beta   90.00
_cell.angle_gamma   90.00
#
_symmetry.space_group_name_H-M   'P 1'
#
loop_
_entity.id
_entity.type
_entity.pdbx_description
1 polymer ?
#
loop_
_entity_poly.entity_id
_entity_poly.type
_entity_poly.pdbx_seq_one_letter_code
_entity_poly.pdbx_strand_id
1 'polypeptide(L)'
;MGTEQQQLQQLAQLYGIETSYHDIKGQQQQAGPDVLFAVLRCLGLEVENSGDVHNALRECKVERWQQCLEPVYAFFAGETPALAVRLSAEQVNEMADCKLELETGEVK
;
A
#
# COMPACT_ATOMS: atom_id res chain seq x y z
N MET A 1 -20.30 -11.78 -9.76
CA MET A 1 -20.68 -11.16 -8.47
C MET A 1 -19.63 -11.41 -7.38
N GLY A 2 -19.09 -12.63 -7.20
CA GLY A 2 -18.03 -12.87 -6.19
C GLY A 2 -16.71 -12.12 -6.46
N THR A 3 -16.30 -11.98 -7.72
CA THR A 3 -15.02 -11.38 -8.11
C THR A 3 -14.94 -9.87 -7.88
N GLU A 4 -16.02 -9.12 -8.13
CA GLU A 4 -16.02 -7.66 -7.99
C GLU A 4 -15.95 -7.24 -6.53
N GLN A 5 -16.72 -7.90 -5.66
CA GLN A 5 -16.67 -7.63 -4.22
C GLN A 5 -15.30 -8.01 -3.63
N GLN A 6 -14.71 -9.11 -4.09
CA GLN A 6 -13.35 -9.49 -3.71
C GLN A 6 -12.32 -8.44 -4.16
N GLN A 7 -12.44 -7.91 -5.37
CA GLN A 7 -11.57 -6.85 -5.87
C GLN A 7 -11.71 -5.56 -5.05
N LEU A 8 -12.94 -5.17 -4.70
CA LEU A 8 -13.17 -4.00 -3.85
C LEU A 8 -12.55 -4.19 -2.46
N GLN A 9 -12.68 -5.38 -1.87
CA GLN A 9 -12.02 -5.71 -0.60
C GLN A 9 -10.50 -5.70 -0.72
N GLN A 10 -9.94 -6.22 -1.80
CA GLN A 10 -8.51 -6.17 -2.07
C GLN A 10 -8.01 -4.72 -2.20
N LEU A 11 -8.76 -3.86 -2.88
CA LEU A 11 -8.42 -2.45 -3.00
C LEU A 11 -8.44 -1.77 -1.64
N ALA A 12 -9.50 -2.01 -0.85
CA ALA A 12 -9.61 -1.50 0.52
C ALA A 12 -8.40 -1.90 1.39
N GLN A 13 -8.01 -3.18 1.33
CA GLN A 13 -6.85 -3.69 2.06
C GLN A 13 -5.54 -3.05 1.61
N LEU A 14 -5.35 -2.77 0.31
CA LEU A 14 -4.16 -2.07 -0.16
C LEU A 14 -4.03 -0.67 0.46
N TYR A 15 -5.15 0.00 0.74
CA TYR A 15 -5.19 1.29 1.42
C TYR A 15 -5.21 1.19 2.96
N GLY A 16 -5.02 -0.01 3.52
CA GLY A 16 -5.00 -0.22 4.96
C GLY A 16 -6.38 -0.15 5.62
N ILE A 17 -7.46 -0.32 4.85
CA ILE A 17 -8.83 -0.34 5.36
C ILE A 17 -9.17 -1.76 5.84
N GLU A 18 -9.50 -1.87 7.13
CA GLU A 18 -10.07 -3.09 7.68
C GLU A 18 -11.50 -3.29 7.16
N THR A 19 -11.74 -4.43 6.51
CA THR A 19 -13.05 -4.72 5.89
C THR A 19 -14.03 -5.37 6.85
N SER A 20 -13.57 -5.78 8.03
CA SER A 20 -14.39 -6.32 9.10
C SER A 20 -13.77 -6.07 10.46
N TYR A 21 -14.58 -6.04 11.51
CA TYR A 21 -14.12 -5.88 12.88
C TYR A 21 -15.09 -6.53 13.86
N HIS A 22 -14.66 -6.76 15.10
CA HIS A 22 -15.57 -7.12 16.19
C HIS A 22 -16.02 -5.86 16.92
N ASP A 23 -17.33 -5.66 17.03
CA ASP A 23 -17.88 -4.53 17.77
C ASP A 23 -17.75 -4.70 19.29
N ILE A 24 -18.21 -3.70 20.04
CA ILE A 24 -18.15 -3.70 21.52
C ILE A 24 -18.95 -4.83 22.18
N LYS A 25 -19.85 -5.50 21.44
CA LYS A 25 -20.61 -6.66 21.89
C LYS A 25 -19.95 -7.99 21.45
N GLY A 26 -18.78 -7.91 20.81
CA GLY A 26 -18.04 -9.05 20.27
C GLY A 26 -18.59 -9.57 18.95
N GLN A 27 -19.58 -8.92 18.34
CA GLN A 27 -20.18 -9.37 17.10
C GLN A 27 -19.30 -8.96 15.91
N GLN A 28 -19.08 -9.89 14.98
CA GLN A 28 -18.34 -9.58 13.76
C GLN A 28 -19.21 -8.72 12.83
N GLN A 29 -18.68 -7.57 12.46
CA GLN A 29 -19.28 -6.64 11.52
C GLN A 29 -18.48 -6.67 10.22
N GLN A 30 -19.16 -6.85 9.10
CA GLN A 30 -18.56 -6.82 7.76
C GLN A 30 -18.97 -5.52 7.06
N ALA A 31 -18.01 -4.80 6.48
CA ALA A 31 -18.30 -3.63 5.67
C ALA A 31 -19.01 -4.02 4.38
N GLY A 32 -20.14 -3.36 4.10
CA GLY A 32 -20.84 -3.46 2.81
C GLY A 32 -20.11 -2.69 1.70
N PRO A 33 -20.38 -2.98 0.42
CA PRO A 33 -19.72 -2.32 -0.72
C PRO A 33 -19.82 -0.79 -0.69
N ASP A 34 -20.99 -0.24 -0.37
CA ASP A 34 -21.21 1.21 -0.35
C ASP A 34 -20.32 1.93 0.68
N VAL A 35 -20.09 1.28 1.83
CA VAL A 35 -19.19 1.80 2.89
C VAL A 35 -17.75 1.80 2.38
N LEU A 36 -17.31 0.73 1.72
CA LEU A 36 -15.95 0.65 1.18
C LEU A 36 -15.70 1.71 0.10
N PHE A 37 -16.65 1.92 -0.81
CA PHE A 37 -16.56 3.00 -1.80
C PHE A 37 -16.48 4.37 -1.15
N ALA A 38 -17.31 4.64 -0.14
CA ALA A 38 -17.30 5.92 0.56
C ALA A 38 -15.95 6.19 1.23
N VAL A 39 -15.38 5.21 1.94
CA VAL A 39 -14.08 5.38 2.62
C VAL A 39 -12.94 5.54 1.62
N LEU A 40 -12.91 4.74 0.54
CA LEU A 40 -11.90 4.89 -0.52
C LEU A 40 -11.94 6.29 -1.14
N ARG A 41 -13.13 6.85 -1.39
CA ARG A 41 -13.25 8.23 -1.88
C ARG A 41 -12.75 9.26 -0.87
N CYS A 42 -13.01 9.07 0.42
CA CYS A 42 -12.45 9.93 1.47
C CYS A 42 -10.91 9.88 1.52
N LEU A 43 -10.29 8.77 1.10
CA LEU A 43 -8.84 8.64 0.94
C LEU A 43 -8.32 9.19 -0.40
N GLY A 44 -9.19 9.77 -1.23
CA GLY A 44 -8.82 10.45 -2.47
C GLY A 44 -8.91 9.59 -3.74
N LEU A 45 -9.53 8.40 -3.69
CA LEU A 45 -9.75 7.60 -4.91
C LEU A 45 -11.03 8.00 -5.65
N GLU A 46 -10.93 8.12 -6.96
CA GLU A 46 -12.07 8.29 -7.86
C GLU A 46 -12.64 6.93 -8.29
N VAL A 47 -13.33 6.24 -7.37
CA VAL A 47 -13.94 4.93 -7.64
C VAL A 47 -15.47 4.96 -7.52
N GLU A 48 -16.17 4.79 -8.65
CA GLU A 48 -17.63 4.83 -8.74
C GLU A 48 -18.28 3.49 -9.04
N ASN A 49 -17.57 2.63 -9.77
CA ASN A 49 -18.09 1.36 -10.24
C ASN A 49 -17.00 0.25 -10.22
N SER A 50 -17.37 -0.98 -10.59
CA SER A 50 -16.45 -2.12 -10.59
C SER A 50 -15.31 -2.01 -11.61
N GLY A 51 -15.51 -1.31 -12.72
CA GLY A 51 -14.47 -1.00 -13.71
C GLY A 51 -13.37 -0.12 -13.11
N ASP A 52 -13.77 0.90 -12.34
CA ASP A 52 -12.82 1.79 -11.66
C ASP A 52 -12.00 1.03 -10.62
N VAL A 53 -12.62 0.10 -9.87
CA VAL A 53 -11.92 -0.74 -8.89
C VAL A 53 -10.81 -1.58 -9.54
N HIS A 54 -11.09 -2.17 -10.72
CA HIS A 54 -10.09 -2.96 -11.43
C HIS A 54 -8.90 -2.09 -11.87
N ASN A 55 -9.18 -0.90 -12.42
CA ASN A 55 -8.15 0.03 -12.86
C ASN A 55 -7.31 0.55 -11.68
N ALA A 56 -7.97 0.99 -10.60
CA ALA A 56 -7.32 1.47 -9.39
C ALA A 56 -6.42 0.39 -8.75
N LEU A 57 -6.88 -0.87 -8.71
CA LEU A 57 -6.06 -2.00 -8.24
C LEU A 57 -4.77 -2.17 -9.06
N ARG A 58 -4.89 -2.07 -10.38
CA ARG A 58 -3.74 -2.20 -11.29
C ARG A 58 -2.77 -1.03 -11.08
N GLU A 59 -3.28 0.19 -11.04
CA GLU A 59 -2.50 1.42 -10.88
C GLU A 59 -1.75 1.43 -9.55
N CYS A 60 -2.41 1.13 -8.43
CA CYS A 60 -1.77 1.05 -7.11
C CYS A 60 -0.60 0.06 -7.07
N LYS A 61 -0.77 -1.11 -7.73
CA LYS A 61 0.29 -2.12 -7.79
C LYS A 61 1.46 -1.64 -8.64
N VAL A 62 1.18 -1.02 -9.78
CA VAL A 62 2.22 -0.49 -10.68
C VAL A 62 2.98 0.65 -10.02
N GLU A 63 2.29 1.62 -9.42
CA GLU A 63 2.92 2.76 -8.74
C GLU A 63 3.86 2.30 -7.62
N ARG A 64 3.40 1.39 -6.75
CA ARG A 64 4.24 0.81 -5.70
C ARG A 64 5.43 0.05 -6.29
N TRP A 65 5.25 -0.65 -7.40
CA TRP A 65 6.32 -1.42 -8.02
C TRP A 65 7.38 -0.53 -8.68
N GLN A 66 6.98 0.65 -9.16
CA GLN A 66 7.86 1.65 -9.75
C GLN A 66 8.66 2.46 -8.71
N GLN A 67 8.27 2.41 -7.44
CA GLN A 67 9.04 3.02 -6.35
C GLN A 67 10.31 2.20 -6.08
N CYS A 68 11.48 2.83 -6.30
CA CYS A 68 12.78 2.21 -6.06
C CYS A 68 12.99 1.85 -4.58
N LEU A 69 12.49 2.68 -3.67
CA LEU A 69 12.54 2.50 -2.22
C LEU A 69 11.17 2.83 -1.63
N GLU A 70 10.84 2.27 -0.46
CA GLU A 70 9.69 2.76 0.30
C GLU A 70 9.90 4.23 0.69
N PRO A 71 8.83 5.07 0.75
CA PRO A 71 8.99 6.50 1.01
C PRO A 71 9.69 6.83 2.32
N VAL A 72 9.45 6.01 3.36
CA VAL A 72 10.06 6.15 4.69
C VAL A 72 10.26 4.76 5.26
N TYR A 73 11.43 4.54 5.86
CA TYR A 73 11.65 3.41 6.74
C TYR A 73 11.81 3.92 8.18
N ALA A 74 11.16 3.25 9.12
CA ALA A 74 11.26 3.53 10.55
C ALA A 74 11.69 2.25 11.28
N PHE A 75 12.67 2.38 12.17
CA PHE A 75 13.27 1.26 12.88
C PHE A 75 13.53 1.66 14.33
N PHE A 76 13.63 0.67 15.23
CA PHE A 76 14.06 0.95 16.60
C PHE A 76 15.58 1.14 16.68
N ALA A 77 16.02 1.99 17.61
CA ALA A 77 17.43 2.22 17.85
C ALA A 77 18.13 0.93 18.29
N GLY A 78 19.24 0.61 17.65
CA GLY A 78 20.03 -0.61 17.93
C GLY A 78 19.69 -1.80 17.03
N GLU A 79 18.67 -1.70 16.17
CA GLU A 79 18.40 -2.71 15.14
C GLU A 79 19.29 -2.49 13.91
N THR A 80 19.56 -3.59 13.19
CA THR A 80 20.19 -3.55 11.86
C THR A 80 19.09 -3.65 10.80
N PRO A 81 18.64 -2.52 10.23
CA PRO A 81 17.56 -2.57 9.26
C PRO A 81 17.99 -3.18 7.93
N ALA A 82 17.09 -3.92 7.30
CA ALA A 82 17.21 -4.33 5.90
C ALA A 82 16.30 -3.45 5.05
N LEU A 83 16.88 -2.69 4.11
CA LEU A 83 16.12 -1.88 3.16
C LEU A 83 15.95 -2.67 1.87
N ALA A 84 14.72 -2.73 1.37
CA ALA A 84 14.41 -3.36 0.10
C ALA A 84 14.49 -2.33 -1.03
N VAL A 85 15.42 -2.52 -1.96
CA VAL A 85 15.53 -1.72 -3.18
C VAL A 85 14.87 -2.48 -4.33
N ARG A 86 14.07 -1.77 -5.14
CA ARG A 86 13.44 -2.29 -6.35
C ARG A 86 14.12 -1.68 -7.56
N LEU A 87 14.75 -2.52 -8.37
CA LEU A 87 15.42 -2.13 -9.60
C LEU A 87 14.64 -2.64 -10.80
N SER A 88 14.87 -2.05 -11.97
CA SER A 88 14.37 -2.64 -13.21
C SER A 88 15.01 -4.02 -13.42
N ALA A 89 14.34 -4.91 -14.14
CA ALA A 89 14.84 -6.26 -14.37
C ALA A 89 16.19 -6.26 -15.10
N GLU A 90 16.42 -5.25 -15.94
CA GLU A 90 17.67 -5.03 -16.68
C GLU A 90 18.84 -4.65 -15.75
N GLN A 91 18.56 -4.07 -14.58
CA GLN A 91 19.54 -3.55 -13.63
C GLN A 91 19.76 -4.48 -12.43
N VAL A 92 19.17 -5.67 -12.40
CA VAL A 92 19.19 -6.55 -11.22
C VAL A 92 20.60 -6.98 -10.79
N ASN A 93 21.56 -7.01 -11.72
CA ASN A 93 22.96 -7.35 -11.46
C ASN A 93 23.88 -6.12 -11.39
N GLU A 94 23.32 -4.92 -11.50
CA GLU A 94 24.07 -3.66 -11.41
C GLU A 94 24.23 -3.23 -9.96
N MET A 95 25.18 -2.32 -9.71
CA MET A 95 25.40 -1.76 -8.39
C MET A 95 24.52 -0.51 -8.19
N ALA A 96 23.78 -0.47 -7.08
CA ALA A 96 23.08 0.73 -6.66
C ALA A 96 24.03 1.64 -5.87
N ASP A 97 24.15 2.90 -6.28
CA ASP A 97 24.84 3.93 -5.50
C ASP A 97 23.88 4.48 -4.44
N CYS A 98 24.27 4.38 -3.17
CA CYS A 98 23.45 4.69 -2.02
C CYS A 98 24.19 5.69 -1.12
N LYS A 99 23.49 6.75 -0.70
CA LYS A 99 24.01 7.76 0.21
C LYS A 99 23.06 7.91 1.39
N LEU A 100 23.59 7.86 2.62
CA LEU A 100 22.87 8.17 3.85
C LEU A 100 23.38 9.50 4.41
N GLU A 101 22.51 10.50 4.50
CA GLU A 101 22.82 11.76 5.16
C GLU A 101 22.11 11.80 6.52
N LEU A 102 22.89 11.90 7.59
CA LEU A 102 22.38 12.00 8.95
C LEU A 102 21.90 13.43 9.23
N GLU A 103 21.03 13.60 10.22
CA GLU A 103 20.54 14.92 10.66
C GLU A 103 21.68 15.88 11.07
N THR A 104 22.83 15.33 11.46
CA THR A 104 24.04 16.08 11.78
C THR A 104 24.76 16.66 10.56
N GLY A 105 24.36 16.27 9.34
CA GLY A 105 25.05 16.56 8.08
C GLY A 105 26.17 15.59 7.73
N GLU A 106 26.43 14.57 8.56
CA GLU A 106 27.37 13.50 8.22
C GLU A 106 26.81 12.64 7.08
N VAL A 107 27.66 12.31 6.10
CA VAL A 107 27.30 11.47 4.95
C VAL A 107 28.03 10.13 5.03
N LYS A 108 27.30 9.03 4.83
CA LYS A 108 27.80 7.65 4.74
C LYS A 108 27.40 6.99 3.43
#